data_AF-A0A1I7LZI4-F1
#
_entry.id   AF-A0A1I7LZI4-F1
#
_cell.length_a   1.000
_cell.length_b   1.000
_cell.length_c   1.000
_cell.angle_alpha   90.00
_cell.angle_beta   90.00
_cell.angle_gamma   90.00
#
_symmetry.space_group_name_H-M   'P 1'
#
loop_
_entity.id
_entity.type
_entity.pdbx_description
1 polymer ?
#
loop_
_entity_poly.entity_id
_entity_poly.type
_entity_poly.pdbx_seq_one_letter_code
_entity_poly.pdbx_strand_id
1 'polypeptide(L)'
;MQSDGFNVLVCGKIRDINEFQKIIDTYRIWKSQGKINRVVYSGWDTDYSLVRDYIVSAADWGLESIISPEPALTTMGYIFHQQKALRFGLSTFNDGDLIIKSRTDKAILDLDVSKLQRRFALAPAPSPNSPFKHRVLIFAALILQPFFFNDMTYVGRADDLVKFASSNLWYEFYNTCINAEQAIHSSPFVVGDPLIRDYFMVNPGLIHDDIDKALLLQKKVLYHPFFQQILGRSLTALRDSYMIGIDYDAFTPRLDRVHSLIDLVDVGAALNENGINFTPGANSINLWRQDVFDYLISLPSTQNDQTTVIDGVLKTEQTSDLVILGQAAEDFSNFMSDFPVSNKIVPPNKFSNVRYVYGRISLVIGK
;
A
#
# COMPACT_ATOMS: atom_id res chain seq x y z
N MET A 1 8.56 -33.19 7.53
CA MET A 1 8.28 -31.81 7.98
C MET A 1 6.77 -31.63 7.92
N GLN A 2 6.11 -31.35 9.05
CA GLN A 2 4.71 -30.90 9.02
C GLN A 2 4.68 -29.64 8.15
N SER A 3 3.78 -29.56 7.17
CA SER A 3 3.59 -28.31 6.45
C SER A 3 3.07 -27.28 7.43
N ASP A 4 3.78 -26.17 7.60
CA ASP A 4 3.30 -24.99 8.32
C ASP A 4 2.03 -24.48 7.60
N GLY A 5 0.86 -25.00 7.99
CA GLY A 5 -0.41 -24.52 7.46
C GLY A 5 -0.64 -23.06 7.85
N PHE A 6 -1.45 -22.35 7.07
CA PHE A 6 -1.77 -20.96 7.37
C PHE A 6 -2.73 -20.85 8.56
N ASN A 7 -2.55 -19.84 9.38
CA ASN A 7 -3.56 -19.37 10.31
C ASN A 7 -4.21 -18.09 9.78
N VAL A 8 -5.41 -17.78 10.24
CA VAL A 8 -6.11 -16.54 9.92
C VAL A 8 -6.27 -15.67 11.16
N LEU A 9 -5.96 -14.38 11.01
CA LEU A 9 -6.19 -13.36 12.02
C LEU A 9 -7.09 -12.26 11.45
N VAL A 10 -8.32 -12.16 11.95
CA VAL A 10 -9.30 -11.13 11.58
C VAL A 10 -9.23 -10.01 12.60
N CYS A 11 -8.91 -8.79 12.18
CA CYS A 11 -8.69 -7.65 13.07
C CYS A 11 -9.70 -6.52 12.87
N GLY A 12 -10.10 -5.91 13.98
CA GLY A 12 -10.65 -4.55 14.00
C GLY A 12 -12.15 -4.48 14.27
N LYS A 13 -12.73 -3.34 13.88
CA LYS A 13 -14.09 -2.93 14.21
C LYS A 13 -15.12 -3.59 13.29
N ILE A 14 -16.20 -4.15 13.83
CA ILE A 14 -17.30 -4.71 13.01
C ILE A 14 -18.17 -3.56 12.51
N ARG A 15 -18.00 -3.19 11.23
CA ARG A 15 -18.77 -2.12 10.58
C ARG A 15 -20.05 -2.61 9.92
N ASP A 16 -20.03 -3.85 9.46
CA ASP A 16 -21.14 -4.53 8.82
C ASP A 16 -21.16 -5.99 9.33
N ILE A 17 -22.25 -6.38 9.98
CA ILE A 17 -22.40 -7.71 10.57
C ILE A 17 -22.48 -8.78 9.48
N ASN A 18 -23.15 -8.49 8.36
CA ASN A 18 -23.34 -9.46 7.29
C ASN A 18 -22.01 -9.73 6.57
N GLU A 19 -21.23 -8.68 6.28
CA GLU A 19 -19.91 -8.86 5.67
C GLU A 19 -18.96 -9.58 6.62
N PHE A 20 -18.99 -9.26 7.93
CA PHE A 20 -18.22 -9.99 8.93
C PHE A 20 -18.57 -11.47 8.98
N GLN A 21 -19.87 -11.83 9.04
CA GLN A 21 -20.33 -13.21 9.03
C GLN A 21 -19.87 -13.95 7.78
N LYS A 22 -20.03 -13.35 6.60
CA LYS A 22 -19.57 -13.90 5.33
C LYS A 22 -18.05 -14.18 5.33
N ILE A 23 -17.25 -13.27 5.88
CA ILE A 23 -15.80 -13.45 6.02
C ILE A 23 -15.49 -14.65 6.93
N ILE A 24 -16.10 -14.70 8.12
CA ILE A 24 -15.87 -15.76 9.10
C ILE A 24 -16.34 -17.13 8.58
N ASP A 25 -17.50 -17.19 7.94
CA ASP A 25 -18.04 -18.42 7.32
C ASP A 25 -17.14 -18.92 6.18
N THR A 26 -16.53 -18.01 5.41
CA THR A 26 -15.53 -18.38 4.39
C THR A 26 -14.31 -19.04 5.04
N TYR A 27 -13.82 -18.49 6.15
CA TYR A 27 -12.70 -19.10 6.88
C TYR A 27 -13.08 -20.43 7.56
N ARG A 28 -14.31 -20.57 8.03
CA ARG A 28 -14.83 -21.88 8.49
C ARG A 28 -14.74 -22.94 7.38
N ILE A 29 -15.12 -22.57 6.15
CA ILE A 29 -15.03 -23.47 4.99
C ILE A 29 -13.56 -23.79 4.67
N TRP A 30 -12.66 -22.81 4.69
CA TRP A 30 -11.22 -23.08 4.47
C TRP A 30 -10.64 -24.00 5.54
N LYS A 31 -11.04 -23.82 6.80
CA LYS A 31 -10.62 -24.67 7.92
C LYS A 31 -11.15 -26.09 7.77
N SER A 32 -12.42 -26.28 7.41
CA SER A 32 -12.99 -27.62 7.18
C SER A 32 -12.38 -28.34 5.97
N GLN A 33 -11.85 -27.58 5.02
CA GLN A 33 -11.07 -28.10 3.88
C GLN A 33 -9.59 -28.37 4.22
N GLY A 34 -9.14 -28.09 5.44
CA GLY A 34 -7.74 -28.25 5.85
C GLY A 34 -6.78 -27.25 5.19
N LYS A 35 -7.28 -26.15 4.61
CA LYS A 35 -6.45 -25.10 3.99
C LYS A 35 -5.79 -24.20 5.03
N ILE A 36 -6.47 -23.99 6.15
CA ILE A 36 -5.99 -23.20 7.28
C ILE A 36 -6.17 -23.99 8.59
N ASN A 37 -5.34 -23.67 9.58
CA ASN A 37 -5.29 -24.38 10.86
C ASN A 37 -6.16 -23.71 11.92
N ARG A 38 -5.99 -22.40 12.11
CA ARG A 38 -6.67 -21.60 13.15
C ARG A 38 -7.31 -20.36 12.57
N VAL A 39 -8.38 -19.89 13.22
CA VAL A 39 -9.02 -18.61 12.94
C VAL A 39 -9.16 -17.88 14.27
N VAL A 40 -8.53 -16.71 14.37
CA VAL A 40 -8.59 -15.84 15.55
C VAL A 40 -9.24 -14.52 15.13
N TYR A 41 -10.28 -14.11 15.84
CA TYR A 41 -10.83 -12.77 15.77
C TYR A 41 -10.24 -11.91 16.89
N SER A 42 -9.74 -10.72 16.56
CA SER A 42 -9.25 -9.72 17.52
C SER A 42 -10.00 -8.40 17.31
N GLY A 43 -10.80 -8.01 18.31
CA GLY A 43 -11.70 -6.86 18.19
C GLY A 43 -12.08 -6.25 19.52
N TRP A 44 -13.21 -5.52 19.50
CA TRP A 44 -13.61 -4.62 20.58
C TRP A 44 -14.81 -5.15 21.37
N ASP A 45 -14.84 -4.84 22.66
CA ASP A 45 -15.96 -5.14 23.56
C ASP A 45 -17.26 -4.43 23.16
N THR A 46 -17.14 -3.20 22.64
CA THR A 46 -18.24 -2.41 22.09
C THR A 46 -18.96 -3.14 20.96
N ASP A 47 -18.21 -3.74 20.03
CA ASP A 47 -18.75 -4.48 18.89
C ASP A 47 -19.20 -5.90 19.28
N TYR A 48 -18.51 -6.53 20.23
CA TYR A 48 -18.80 -7.91 20.66
C TYR A 48 -20.25 -8.08 21.08
N SER A 49 -20.83 -7.06 21.73
CA SER A 49 -22.25 -7.08 22.15
C SER A 49 -23.22 -7.31 20.99
N LEU A 50 -22.90 -6.83 19.79
CA LEU A 50 -23.75 -6.91 18.59
C LEU A 50 -23.69 -8.27 17.89
N VAL A 51 -22.58 -9.01 18.07
CA VAL A 51 -22.32 -10.27 17.36
C VAL A 51 -22.04 -11.44 18.31
N ARG A 52 -22.31 -11.26 19.61
CA ARG A 52 -21.98 -12.22 20.66
C ARG A 52 -22.51 -13.62 20.34
N ASP A 53 -23.78 -13.72 19.98
CA ASP A 53 -24.42 -15.01 19.71
C ASP A 53 -23.76 -15.72 18.52
N TYR A 54 -23.38 -14.96 17.49
CA TYR A 54 -22.64 -15.49 16.34
C TYR A 54 -21.23 -15.95 16.73
N ILE A 55 -20.47 -15.15 17.50
CA ILE A 55 -19.13 -15.52 17.95
C ILE A 55 -19.17 -16.75 18.86
N VAL A 56 -20.12 -16.82 19.79
CA VAL A 56 -20.31 -17.96 20.69
C VAL A 56 -20.64 -19.21 19.89
N SER A 57 -21.56 -19.14 18.91
CA SER A 57 -21.84 -20.27 18.02
C SER A 57 -20.63 -20.64 17.14
N ALA A 58 -19.84 -19.66 16.71
CA ALA A 58 -18.65 -19.91 15.91
C ALA A 58 -17.51 -20.56 16.71
N ALA A 59 -17.51 -20.43 18.04
CA ALA A 59 -16.56 -21.14 18.91
C ALA A 59 -16.70 -22.66 18.79
N ASP A 60 -17.89 -23.19 18.47
CA ASP A 60 -18.14 -24.63 18.32
C ASP A 60 -17.32 -25.27 17.19
N TRP A 61 -16.97 -24.51 16.14
CA TRP A 61 -16.07 -24.97 15.08
C TRP A 61 -14.61 -24.48 15.29
N GLY A 62 -14.35 -23.82 16.41
CA GLY A 62 -13.04 -23.36 16.84
C GLY A 62 -12.63 -22.02 16.26
N LEU A 63 -13.56 -21.06 16.15
CA LEU A 63 -13.19 -19.63 16.12
C LEU A 63 -12.71 -19.22 17.51
N GLU A 64 -11.49 -18.71 17.60
CA GLU A 64 -10.95 -18.10 18.80
C GLU A 64 -11.25 -16.59 18.77
N SER A 65 -11.48 -15.96 19.93
CA SER A 65 -11.80 -14.53 20.00
C SER A 65 -11.06 -13.83 21.13
N ILE A 66 -10.39 -12.73 20.78
CA ILE A 66 -9.72 -11.80 21.68
C ILE A 66 -10.51 -10.50 21.67
N ILE A 67 -11.29 -10.30 22.72
CA ILE A 67 -12.11 -9.10 22.89
C ILE A 67 -11.39 -8.18 23.87
N SER A 68 -11.09 -6.97 23.42
CA SER A 68 -10.36 -5.97 24.20
C SER A 68 -11.13 -4.65 24.26
N PRO A 69 -10.89 -3.79 25.28
CA PRO A 69 -11.49 -2.46 25.30
C PRO A 69 -11.10 -1.65 24.06
N GLU A 70 -12.05 -1.01 23.39
CA GLU A 70 -11.76 -0.09 22.28
C GLU A 70 -10.84 1.05 22.78
N PRO A 71 -9.77 1.43 22.04
CA PRO A 71 -8.98 2.60 22.39
C PRO A 71 -9.83 3.87 22.55
N ALA A 72 -9.67 4.57 23.66
CA ALA A 72 -10.27 5.89 23.82
C ALA A 72 -9.64 6.94 22.89
N LEU A 73 -8.36 6.76 22.55
CA LEU A 73 -7.64 7.65 21.64
C LEU A 73 -7.98 7.30 20.18
N THR A 74 -8.65 8.22 19.50
CA THR A 74 -8.91 8.13 18.05
C THR A 74 -7.84 8.90 17.29
N THR A 75 -7.09 8.21 16.42
CA THR A 75 -6.12 8.81 15.51
C THR A 75 -6.60 8.76 14.07
N MET A 76 -5.93 9.50 13.16
CA MET A 76 -6.30 9.52 11.73
C MET A 76 -6.33 8.08 11.18
N GLY A 77 -7.38 7.74 10.41
CA GLY A 77 -7.52 6.39 9.84
C GLY A 77 -7.66 5.26 10.88
N TYR A 78 -7.91 5.58 12.16
CA TYR A 78 -7.97 4.62 13.27
C TYR A 78 -6.69 3.77 13.41
N ILE A 79 -5.52 4.32 13.07
CA ILE A 79 -4.25 3.58 13.04
C ILE A 79 -3.99 2.85 14.36
N PHE A 80 -4.12 3.56 15.49
CA PHE A 80 -3.88 2.95 16.80
C PHE A 80 -4.84 1.78 17.10
N HIS A 81 -6.08 1.84 16.61
CA HIS A 81 -7.03 0.73 16.74
C HIS A 81 -6.57 -0.47 15.92
N GLN A 82 -6.16 -0.23 14.68
CA GLN A 82 -5.67 -1.29 13.80
C GLN A 82 -4.44 -1.99 14.39
N GLN A 83 -3.49 -1.22 14.94
CA GLN A 83 -2.27 -1.75 15.54
C GLN A 83 -2.54 -2.51 16.84
N LYS A 84 -3.39 -1.98 17.71
CA LYS A 84 -3.76 -2.65 18.97
C LYS A 84 -4.47 -3.98 18.70
N ALA A 85 -5.44 -4.00 17.77
CA ALA A 85 -6.13 -5.23 17.39
C ALA A 85 -5.15 -6.26 16.81
N LEU A 86 -4.25 -5.82 15.93
CA LEU A 86 -3.20 -6.67 15.38
C LEU A 86 -2.27 -7.22 16.46
N ARG A 87 -1.81 -6.38 17.41
CA ARG A 87 -0.92 -6.78 18.50
C ARG A 87 -1.54 -7.86 19.39
N PHE A 88 -2.79 -7.66 19.81
CA PHE A 88 -3.49 -8.63 20.64
C PHE A 88 -3.75 -9.94 19.90
N GLY A 89 -4.16 -9.87 18.64
CA GLY A 89 -4.34 -11.05 17.81
C GLY A 89 -3.05 -11.86 17.65
N LEU A 90 -1.95 -11.19 17.28
CA LEU A 90 -0.65 -11.81 17.09
C LEU A 90 -0.09 -12.44 18.37
N SER A 91 -0.45 -11.95 19.56
CA SER A 91 -0.01 -12.52 20.83
C SER A 91 -0.52 -13.94 21.12
N THR A 92 -1.44 -14.45 20.31
CA THR A 92 -2.00 -15.82 20.41
C THR A 92 -1.29 -16.84 19.50
N PHE A 93 -0.31 -16.38 18.72
CA PHE A 93 0.45 -17.18 17.77
C PHE A 93 1.91 -17.29 18.23
N ASN A 94 2.58 -18.37 17.82
CA ASN A 94 4.00 -18.55 18.09
C ASN A 94 4.84 -17.84 17.04
N ASP A 95 6.08 -17.53 17.39
CA ASP A 95 7.08 -17.08 16.42
C ASP A 95 7.17 -18.07 15.25
N GLY A 96 7.23 -17.55 14.03
CA GLY A 96 7.24 -18.37 12.82
C GLY A 96 5.87 -18.89 12.36
N ASP A 97 4.77 -18.71 13.09
CA ASP A 97 3.45 -19.07 12.55
C ASP A 97 3.14 -18.22 11.30
N LEU A 98 2.67 -18.85 10.20
CA LEU A 98 2.20 -18.13 9.00
C LEU A 98 0.79 -17.62 9.22
N ILE A 99 0.60 -16.31 9.08
CA ILE A 99 -0.66 -15.62 9.37
C ILE A 99 -1.16 -14.92 8.11
N ILE A 100 -2.40 -15.22 7.71
CA ILE A 100 -3.22 -14.42 6.81
C ILE A 100 -3.98 -13.41 7.68
N LYS A 101 -3.57 -12.15 7.65
CA LYS A 101 -4.29 -11.07 8.31
C LYS A 101 -5.39 -10.57 7.40
N SER A 102 -6.61 -10.37 7.90
CA SER A 102 -7.66 -9.61 7.21
C SER A 102 -8.31 -8.57 8.14
N ARG A 103 -9.07 -7.63 7.55
CA ARG A 103 -10.03 -6.81 8.30
C ARG A 103 -11.34 -7.56 8.50
N THR A 104 -12.17 -7.05 9.41
CA THR A 104 -13.55 -7.47 9.67
C THR A 104 -14.54 -7.10 8.56
N ASP A 105 -14.22 -6.11 7.74
CA ASP A 105 -15.08 -5.55 6.70
C ASP A 105 -14.50 -5.70 5.28
N LYS A 106 -13.24 -6.11 5.17
CA LYS A 106 -12.51 -6.25 3.91
C LYS A 106 -11.53 -7.41 3.96
N ALA A 107 -11.80 -8.45 3.19
CA ALA A 107 -10.96 -9.64 3.04
C ALA A 107 -10.96 -10.13 1.59
N ILE A 108 -9.88 -10.80 1.19
CA ILE A 108 -9.76 -11.45 -0.12
C ILE A 108 -10.30 -12.87 0.02
N LEU A 109 -11.59 -13.06 -0.25
CA LEU A 109 -12.32 -14.31 0.01
C LEU A 109 -12.13 -15.37 -1.09
N ASP A 110 -11.65 -14.97 -2.26
CA ASP A 110 -11.32 -15.82 -3.40
C ASP A 110 -9.83 -16.24 -3.43
N LEU A 111 -9.12 -16.03 -2.32
CA LEU A 111 -7.71 -16.37 -2.17
C LEU A 111 -7.46 -17.88 -2.35
N ASP A 112 -6.60 -18.23 -3.31
CA ASP A 112 -6.10 -19.59 -3.44
C ASP A 112 -4.97 -19.85 -2.42
N VAL A 113 -5.36 -20.44 -1.28
CA VAL A 113 -4.42 -20.79 -0.20
C VAL A 113 -3.32 -21.75 -0.67
N SER A 114 -3.58 -22.58 -1.68
CA SER A 114 -2.57 -23.51 -2.22
C SER A 114 -1.50 -22.76 -3.03
N LYS A 115 -1.92 -21.78 -3.83
CA LYS A 115 -0.97 -20.85 -4.50
C LYS A 115 -0.17 -20.04 -3.48
N LEU A 116 -0.83 -19.60 -2.40
CA LEU A 116 -0.17 -18.90 -1.30
C LEU A 116 0.92 -19.77 -0.62
N GLN A 117 0.62 -21.05 -0.33
CA GLN A 117 1.60 -22.00 0.22
C GLN A 117 2.81 -22.14 -0.69
N ARG A 118 2.58 -22.34 -1.99
CA ARG A 118 3.65 -22.44 -2.99
C ARG A 118 4.49 -21.16 -3.03
N ARG A 119 3.85 -19.98 -2.99
CA ARG A 119 4.54 -18.70 -3.03
C ARG A 119 5.48 -18.51 -1.84
N PHE A 120 5.03 -18.82 -0.62
CA PHE A 120 5.89 -18.76 0.57
C PHE A 120 6.99 -19.82 0.57
N ALA A 121 6.73 -21.01 0.03
CA ALA A 121 7.76 -22.05 -0.12
C ALA A 121 8.87 -21.67 -1.10
N LEU A 122 8.56 -20.85 -2.11
CA LEU A 122 9.49 -20.37 -3.13
C LEU A 122 10.01 -18.95 -2.84
N ALA A 123 9.58 -18.33 -1.74
CA ALA A 123 9.93 -16.96 -1.42
C ALA A 123 11.44 -16.84 -1.18
N PRO A 124 12.14 -15.93 -1.86
CA PRO A 124 13.54 -15.68 -1.54
C PRO A 124 13.65 -15.09 -0.14
N ALA A 125 14.79 -15.33 0.51
CA ALA A 125 15.11 -14.64 1.76
C ALA A 125 15.03 -13.11 1.55
N PRO A 126 14.61 -12.36 2.57
CA PRO A 126 14.70 -10.91 2.51
C PRO A 126 16.17 -10.45 2.42
N SER A 127 16.36 -9.23 1.93
CA SER A 127 17.69 -8.59 1.92
C SER A 127 18.22 -8.44 3.35
N PRO A 128 19.54 -8.45 3.59
CA PRO A 128 20.12 -8.15 4.91
C PRO A 128 19.70 -6.79 5.48
N ASN A 129 19.29 -5.85 4.63
CA ASN A 129 18.79 -4.53 5.03
C ASN A 129 17.29 -4.51 5.35
N SER A 130 16.59 -5.62 5.14
CA SER A 130 15.17 -5.73 5.49
C SER A 130 15.00 -5.71 7.01
N PRO A 131 13.98 -5.02 7.54
CA PRO A 131 13.63 -5.15 8.93
C PRO A 131 12.98 -6.50 9.24
N PHE A 132 12.64 -7.33 8.26
CA PHE A 132 11.98 -8.63 8.44
C PHE A 132 12.94 -9.81 8.33
N LYS A 133 12.65 -10.88 9.09
CA LYS A 133 13.35 -12.16 8.96
C LYS A 133 12.86 -12.93 7.73
N HIS A 134 11.59 -12.75 7.37
CA HIS A 134 10.96 -13.32 6.18
C HIS A 134 10.23 -12.24 5.39
N ARG A 135 10.11 -12.44 4.08
CA ARG A 135 9.33 -11.51 3.26
C ARG A 135 7.85 -11.54 3.64
N VAL A 136 7.25 -10.36 3.67
CA VAL A 136 5.81 -10.18 3.87
C VAL A 136 5.11 -10.08 2.52
N LEU A 137 4.01 -10.81 2.34
CA LEU A 137 3.17 -10.68 1.17
C LEU A 137 2.15 -9.54 1.36
N ILE A 138 2.17 -8.60 0.43
CA ILE A 138 1.12 -7.60 0.24
C ILE A 138 0.45 -7.81 -1.12
N PHE A 139 -0.80 -7.38 -1.23
CA PHE A 139 -1.59 -7.59 -2.45
C PHE A 139 -1.55 -6.41 -3.41
N ALA A 140 -1.31 -5.21 -2.88
CA ALA A 140 -1.22 -3.99 -3.66
C ALA A 140 -0.21 -3.03 -3.04
N ALA A 141 0.42 -2.22 -3.88
CA ALA A 141 1.20 -1.06 -3.46
C ALA A 141 0.95 0.11 -4.41
N LEU A 142 0.85 1.32 -3.87
CA LEU A 142 0.76 2.53 -4.67
C LEU A 142 2.15 3.17 -4.81
N ILE A 143 2.79 2.99 -5.97
CA ILE A 143 4.23 3.30 -6.14
C ILE A 143 4.56 4.76 -5.82
N LEU A 144 3.75 5.69 -6.31
CA LEU A 144 4.00 7.12 -6.19
C LEU A 144 3.64 7.69 -4.81
N GLN A 145 3.19 6.84 -3.90
CA GLN A 145 2.95 7.18 -2.50
C GLN A 145 3.78 6.25 -1.63
N PRO A 146 5.00 6.68 -1.24
CA PRO A 146 5.91 5.89 -0.43
C PRO A 146 5.21 5.20 0.75
N PHE A 147 5.47 3.89 0.89
CA PHE A 147 4.90 3.00 1.91
C PHE A 147 3.36 2.84 1.90
N PHE A 148 2.66 3.33 0.88
CA PHE A 148 1.22 3.12 0.74
C PHE A 148 0.95 1.71 0.19
N PHE A 149 0.98 0.72 1.07
CA PHE A 149 0.74 -0.69 0.73
C PHE A 149 -0.57 -1.16 1.32
N ASN A 150 -1.20 -2.16 0.69
CA ASN A 150 -2.48 -2.69 1.15
C ASN A 150 -2.41 -3.11 2.63
N ASP A 151 -3.25 -2.50 3.46
CA ASP A 151 -3.39 -2.83 4.88
C ASP A 151 -4.56 -3.81 5.13
N MET A 152 -5.42 -4.02 4.14
CA MET A 152 -6.66 -4.78 4.30
C MET A 152 -6.38 -6.25 4.53
N THR A 153 -5.57 -6.85 3.65
CA THR A 153 -5.13 -8.23 3.74
C THR A 153 -3.63 -8.30 3.47
N TYR A 154 -2.88 -9.01 4.30
CA TYR A 154 -1.47 -9.31 4.06
C TYR A 154 -1.09 -10.60 4.76
N VAL A 155 0.01 -11.21 4.33
CA VAL A 155 0.45 -12.51 4.84
C VAL A 155 1.90 -12.44 5.28
N GLY A 156 2.22 -13.00 6.43
CA GLY A 156 3.60 -13.03 6.92
C GLY A 156 3.75 -13.94 8.13
N ARG A 157 4.97 -14.06 8.63
CA ARG A 157 5.26 -14.77 9.87
C ARG A 157 4.89 -13.89 11.07
N ALA A 158 4.34 -14.47 12.14
CA ALA A 158 3.82 -13.70 13.28
C ALA A 158 4.85 -12.73 13.89
N ASP A 159 6.11 -13.14 13.99
CA ASP A 159 7.23 -12.36 14.51
C ASP A 159 7.72 -11.24 13.57
N ASP A 160 7.36 -11.30 12.29
CA ASP A 160 7.55 -10.19 11.36
C ASP A 160 6.35 -9.24 11.36
N LEU A 161 5.12 -9.77 11.39
CA LEU A 161 3.90 -8.96 11.41
C LEU A 161 3.76 -8.12 12.69
N VAL A 162 4.35 -8.55 13.81
CA VAL A 162 4.33 -7.79 15.06
C VAL A 162 5.00 -6.41 14.93
N LYS A 163 5.90 -6.24 13.95
CA LYS A 163 6.57 -4.95 13.66
C LYS A 163 5.61 -3.92 13.08
N PHE A 164 4.52 -4.36 12.44
CA PHE A 164 3.41 -3.50 12.00
C PHE A 164 2.52 -3.04 13.15
N ALA A 165 2.53 -3.77 14.26
CA ALA A 165 1.73 -3.47 15.44
C ALA A 165 2.47 -2.57 16.46
N SER A 166 3.59 -1.97 16.06
CA SER A 166 4.55 -1.32 16.95
C SER A 166 4.95 0.08 16.47
N SER A 167 4.00 0.89 15.96
CA SER A 167 4.33 2.23 15.48
C SER A 167 4.44 3.26 16.60
N ASN A 168 5.26 4.28 16.35
CA ASN A 168 5.35 5.43 17.24
C ASN A 168 4.19 6.39 16.92
N LEU A 169 3.27 6.55 17.87
CA LEU A 169 2.14 7.47 17.78
C LEU A 169 2.56 8.92 17.47
N TRP A 170 3.81 9.30 17.75
CA TRP A 170 4.37 10.60 17.35
C TRP A 170 4.12 10.88 15.85
N TYR A 171 4.31 9.88 14.99
CA TYR A 171 4.07 10.03 13.56
C TYR A 171 2.60 10.26 13.21
N GLU A 172 1.66 9.84 14.07
CA GLU A 172 0.24 10.07 13.84
C GLU A 172 -0.19 11.49 14.24
N PHE A 173 0.54 12.13 15.15
CA PHE A 173 0.23 13.47 15.65
C PHE A 173 0.95 14.60 14.91
N TYR A 174 2.19 14.35 14.46
CA TYR A 174 3.05 15.40 13.93
C TYR A 174 3.22 15.38 12.40
N ASN A 175 2.80 14.30 11.74
CA ASN A 175 2.90 14.20 10.28
C ASN A 175 1.66 14.76 9.60
N THR A 176 1.88 15.41 8.47
CA THR A 176 0.80 15.85 7.59
C THR A 176 0.32 14.68 6.74
N CYS A 177 -0.99 14.42 6.72
CA CYS A 177 -1.63 13.55 5.72
C CYS A 177 -1.16 12.08 5.69
N ILE A 178 -0.69 11.51 6.80
CA ILE A 178 -0.33 10.08 6.86
C ILE A 178 -1.59 9.20 6.84
N ASN A 179 -1.65 8.26 5.90
CA ASN A 179 -2.73 7.28 5.82
C ASN A 179 -2.42 6.04 6.68
N ALA A 180 -3.44 5.23 6.96
CA ALA A 180 -3.26 4.07 7.82
C ALA A 180 -2.31 3.02 7.22
N GLU A 181 -2.42 2.81 5.92
CA GLU A 181 -1.52 2.01 5.09
C GLU A 181 -0.06 2.42 5.29
N GLN A 182 0.21 3.72 5.17
CA GLN A 182 1.56 4.27 5.32
C GLN A 182 2.07 4.14 6.75
N ALA A 183 1.25 4.42 7.76
CA ALA A 183 1.66 4.31 9.15
C ALA A 183 2.01 2.86 9.55
N ILE A 184 1.21 1.89 9.08
CA ILE A 184 1.43 0.46 9.35
C ILE A 184 2.71 -0.02 8.67
N HIS A 185 2.86 0.23 7.36
CA HIS A 185 3.94 -0.36 6.57
C HIS A 185 5.26 0.39 6.65
N SER A 186 5.26 1.69 6.98
CA SER A 186 6.50 2.45 7.17
C SER A 186 7.13 2.24 8.55
N SER A 187 6.34 1.89 9.56
CA SER A 187 6.79 1.76 10.96
C SER A 187 8.10 0.94 11.11
N PRO A 188 8.27 -0.23 10.46
CA PRO A 188 9.51 -1.00 10.57
C PRO A 188 10.75 -0.32 9.96
N PHE A 189 10.57 0.66 9.07
CA PHE A 189 11.65 1.33 8.33
C PHE A 189 11.99 2.70 8.91
N VAL A 190 10.99 3.44 9.39
CA VAL A 190 11.13 4.81 9.88
C VAL A 190 12.13 4.92 11.05
N VAL A 191 12.24 3.89 11.89
CA VAL A 191 13.18 3.88 13.02
C VAL A 191 14.65 3.84 12.56
N GLY A 192 14.92 3.18 11.42
CA GLY A 192 16.28 2.96 10.91
C GLY A 192 16.73 3.93 9.83
N ASP A 193 15.81 4.70 9.24
CA ASP A 193 16.11 5.59 8.11
C ASP A 193 15.57 7.01 8.36
N PRO A 194 16.45 7.97 8.71
CA PRO A 194 16.08 9.37 8.92
C PRO A 194 15.40 10.00 7.70
N LEU A 195 15.74 9.57 6.49
CA LEU A 195 15.15 10.14 5.28
C LEU A 195 13.66 9.78 5.20
N ILE A 196 13.31 8.52 5.46
CA ILE A 196 11.91 8.06 5.52
C ILE A 196 11.14 8.83 6.60
N ARG A 197 11.76 9.02 7.78
CA ARG A 197 11.17 9.82 8.85
C ARG A 197 10.86 11.24 8.39
N ASP A 198 11.83 11.91 7.76
CA ASP A 198 11.70 13.30 7.34
C ASP A 198 10.67 13.45 6.21
N TYR A 199 10.46 12.41 5.37
CA TYR A 199 9.39 12.42 4.37
C TYR A 199 8.01 12.55 4.98
N PHE A 200 7.72 11.86 6.08
CA PHE A 200 6.39 11.95 6.66
C PHE A 200 6.08 13.32 7.26
N MET A 201 7.08 14.14 7.56
CA MET A 201 6.90 15.53 7.97
C MET A 201 6.42 16.44 6.84
N VAL A 202 6.65 16.04 5.59
CA VAL A 202 6.32 16.81 4.37
C VAL A 202 5.48 16.00 3.40
N ASN A 203 4.84 14.92 3.87
CA ASN A 203 4.04 14.05 3.02
C ASN A 203 2.84 14.85 2.47
N PRO A 204 2.75 15.03 1.14
CA PRO A 204 1.67 15.83 0.55
C PRO A 204 0.32 15.12 0.58
N GLY A 205 0.30 13.82 0.90
CA GLY A 205 -0.90 13.00 0.94
C GLY A 205 -1.45 12.67 -0.44
N LEU A 206 -2.71 12.22 -0.44
CA LEU A 206 -3.49 11.94 -1.64
C LEU A 206 -4.40 13.12 -1.97
N ILE A 207 -4.54 13.40 -3.27
CA ILE A 207 -5.52 14.35 -3.79
C ILE A 207 -6.62 13.56 -4.47
N HIS A 208 -7.84 13.73 -3.94
CA HIS A 208 -9.05 13.12 -4.46
C HIS A 208 -9.86 14.14 -5.24
N ASP A 209 -10.60 13.69 -6.26
CA ASP A 209 -11.59 14.47 -7.01
C ASP A 209 -11.05 15.68 -7.79
N ASP A 210 -9.73 15.84 -7.88
CA ASP A 210 -9.04 16.87 -8.66
C ASP A 210 -7.85 16.25 -9.40
N ILE A 211 -8.11 15.77 -10.62
CA ILE A 211 -7.13 15.03 -11.42
C ILE A 211 -5.93 15.89 -11.84
N ASP A 212 -6.17 17.17 -12.16
CA ASP A 212 -5.12 18.07 -12.60
C ASP A 212 -4.15 18.38 -11.45
N LYS A 213 -4.69 18.63 -10.26
CA LYS A 213 -3.88 18.84 -9.06
C LYS A 213 -3.16 17.56 -8.62
N ALA A 214 -3.81 16.40 -8.73
CA ALA A 214 -3.18 15.10 -8.46
C ALA A 214 -2.01 14.82 -9.42
N LEU A 215 -2.19 15.06 -10.73
CA LEU A 215 -1.13 14.94 -11.75
C LEU A 215 0.03 15.92 -11.49
N LEU A 216 -0.29 17.17 -11.15
CA LEU A 216 0.73 18.16 -10.81
C LEU A 216 1.54 17.72 -9.59
N LEU A 217 0.88 17.19 -8.55
CA LEU A 217 1.56 16.66 -7.37
C LEU A 217 2.46 15.48 -7.73
N GLN A 218 1.99 14.52 -8.52
CA GLN A 218 2.79 13.37 -8.96
C GLN A 218 4.03 13.81 -9.75
N LYS A 219 3.89 14.78 -10.67
CA LYS A 219 5.03 15.36 -11.39
C LYS A 219 6.04 15.97 -10.41
N LYS A 220 5.57 16.76 -9.43
CA LYS A 220 6.46 17.33 -8.39
C LYS A 220 7.19 16.23 -7.60
N VAL A 221 6.50 15.18 -7.17
CA VAL A 221 7.10 14.02 -6.49
C VAL A 221 8.16 13.34 -7.35
N LEU A 222 7.90 13.19 -8.65
CA LEU A 222 8.83 12.54 -9.58
C LEU A 222 10.06 13.39 -9.92
N TYR A 223 9.94 14.72 -9.95
CA TYR A 223 11.05 15.61 -10.34
C TYR A 223 11.83 16.19 -9.14
N HIS A 224 11.29 16.16 -7.93
CA HIS A 224 11.94 16.75 -6.77
C HIS A 224 12.99 15.77 -6.17
N PRO A 225 14.28 16.16 -6.03
CA PRO A 225 15.35 15.24 -5.63
C PRO A 225 15.12 14.52 -4.29
N PHE A 226 14.55 15.20 -3.31
CA PHE A 226 14.18 14.59 -2.02
C PHE A 226 13.16 13.45 -2.22
N PHE A 227 12.09 13.68 -2.96
CA PHE A 227 11.04 12.68 -3.18
C PHE A 227 11.52 11.52 -4.06
N GLN A 228 12.42 11.77 -5.02
CA GLN A 228 13.08 10.70 -5.77
C GLN A 228 13.87 9.75 -4.85
N GLN A 229 14.64 10.30 -3.91
CA GLN A 229 15.37 9.48 -2.94
C GLN A 229 14.40 8.64 -2.08
N ILE A 230 13.32 9.25 -1.59
CA ILE A 230 12.29 8.54 -0.82
C ILE A 230 11.63 7.45 -1.64
N LEU A 231 11.26 7.74 -2.88
CA LEU A 231 10.68 6.77 -3.79
C LEU A 231 11.64 5.59 -3.99
N GLY A 232 12.93 5.88 -4.20
CA GLY A 232 13.98 4.87 -4.25
C GLY A 232 14.07 4.01 -2.97
N ARG A 233 13.95 4.62 -1.78
CA ARG A 233 13.89 3.90 -0.49
C ARG A 233 12.65 3.01 -0.39
N SER A 234 11.47 3.52 -0.75
CA SER A 234 10.22 2.76 -0.72
C SER A 234 10.23 1.60 -1.71
N LEU A 235 10.77 1.80 -2.91
CA LEU A 235 10.96 0.74 -3.90
C LEU A 235 11.99 -0.30 -3.42
N THR A 236 13.08 0.14 -2.81
CA THR A 236 14.05 -0.77 -2.20
C THR A 236 13.41 -1.58 -1.09
N ALA A 237 12.61 -0.96 -0.21
CA ALA A 237 11.87 -1.65 0.83
C ALA A 237 10.93 -2.72 0.24
N LEU A 238 10.14 -2.38 -0.78
CA LEU A 238 9.29 -3.34 -1.51
C LEU A 238 10.10 -4.53 -2.05
N ARG A 239 11.20 -4.27 -2.76
CA ARG A 239 12.05 -5.31 -3.36
C ARG A 239 12.67 -6.23 -2.30
N ASP A 240 13.15 -5.64 -1.23
CA ASP A 240 14.00 -6.30 -0.25
C ASP A 240 13.20 -7.04 0.83
N SER A 241 11.99 -6.58 1.09
CA SER A 241 11.21 -6.94 2.29
C SER A 241 9.86 -7.55 1.98
N TYR A 242 9.35 -7.38 0.76
CA TYR A 242 8.00 -7.79 0.39
C TYR A 242 7.97 -8.77 -0.79
N MET A 243 6.84 -9.46 -0.89
CA MET A 243 6.34 -10.08 -2.10
C MET A 243 5.06 -9.34 -2.50
N ILE A 244 4.81 -9.16 -3.80
CA ILE A 244 3.63 -8.43 -4.30
C ILE A 244 2.70 -9.35 -5.09
N GLY A 245 1.45 -9.45 -4.67
CA GLY A 245 0.40 -10.24 -5.33
C GLY A 245 0.59 -11.75 -5.20
N ILE A 246 -0.37 -12.54 -5.70
CA ILE A 246 -0.38 -14.01 -5.60
C ILE A 246 -0.23 -14.71 -6.97
N ASP A 247 -0.03 -13.93 -8.02
CA ASP A 247 -0.11 -14.31 -9.43
C ASP A 247 -1.54 -14.66 -9.87
N TYR A 248 -2.24 -13.63 -10.35
CA TYR A 248 -3.39 -13.83 -11.23
C TYR A 248 -2.84 -14.17 -12.62
N ASP A 249 -3.05 -15.41 -13.04
CA ASP A 249 -2.95 -15.77 -14.44
C ASP A 249 -3.86 -14.81 -15.25
N ALA A 250 -3.33 -14.24 -16.33
CA ALA A 250 -3.98 -13.31 -17.27
C ALA A 250 -4.01 -11.81 -16.90
N PHE A 251 -2.87 -11.13 -17.00
CA PHE A 251 -2.72 -9.87 -17.75
C PHE A 251 -1.25 -9.43 -17.69
N THR A 252 -0.47 -9.70 -18.74
CA THR A 252 0.83 -9.04 -18.92
C THR A 252 0.53 -7.65 -19.47
N PRO A 253 0.65 -6.57 -18.68
CA PRO A 253 0.56 -5.24 -19.27
C PRO A 253 1.57 -5.15 -20.42
N ARG A 254 1.19 -4.47 -21.49
CA ARG A 254 2.08 -4.13 -22.62
C ARG A 254 3.13 -3.14 -22.13
N LEU A 255 4.11 -3.66 -21.38
CA LEU A 255 5.23 -2.94 -20.79
C LEU A 255 6.24 -2.48 -21.86
N ASP A 256 6.11 -2.96 -23.10
CA ASP A 256 6.88 -2.54 -24.26
C ASP A 256 6.80 -1.03 -24.55
N ARG A 257 5.82 -0.33 -23.95
CA ARG A 257 5.62 1.12 -24.09
C ARG A 257 6.03 1.93 -22.86
N VAL A 258 6.46 1.27 -21.79
CA VAL A 258 6.90 1.93 -20.56
C VAL A 258 8.43 1.95 -20.57
N HIS A 259 8.99 3.13 -20.83
CA HIS A 259 10.44 3.33 -20.87
C HIS A 259 10.94 4.08 -19.63
N SER A 260 10.03 4.64 -18.84
CA SER A 260 10.31 5.41 -17.62
C SER A 260 9.15 5.36 -16.61
N LEU A 261 9.40 5.80 -15.37
CA LEU A 261 8.35 5.96 -14.35
C LEU A 261 7.33 7.06 -14.72
N ILE A 262 7.73 8.06 -15.53
CA ILE A 262 6.81 9.09 -15.98
C ILE A 262 5.86 8.55 -17.05
N ASP A 263 6.32 7.64 -17.93
CA ASP A 263 5.44 6.94 -18.88
C ASP A 263 4.36 6.14 -18.15
N LEU A 264 4.65 5.62 -16.95
CA LEU A 264 3.63 4.95 -16.12
C LEU A 264 2.58 5.89 -15.55
N VAL A 265 2.89 7.17 -15.33
CA VAL A 265 1.87 8.16 -14.92
C VAL A 265 0.89 8.37 -16.05
N ASP A 266 1.41 8.56 -17.26
CA ASP A 266 0.59 8.80 -18.44
C ASP A 266 -0.20 7.54 -18.85
N VAL A 267 0.41 6.36 -18.73
CA VAL A 267 -0.28 5.06 -18.92
C VAL A 267 -1.26 4.77 -17.78
N GLY A 268 -0.92 5.08 -16.53
CA GLY A 268 -1.77 4.90 -15.36
C GLY A 268 -3.04 5.75 -15.43
N ALA A 269 -2.92 6.98 -15.93
CA ALA A 269 -4.07 7.84 -16.23
C ALA A 269 -5.01 7.19 -17.26
N ALA A 270 -4.47 6.51 -18.28
CA ALA A 270 -5.26 5.78 -19.28
C ALA A 270 -5.83 4.44 -18.74
N LEU A 271 -5.15 3.79 -17.80
CA LEU A 271 -5.59 2.51 -17.20
C LEU A 271 -6.71 2.68 -16.15
N ASN A 272 -6.88 3.88 -15.59
CA ASN A 272 -7.99 4.19 -14.67
C ASN A 272 -9.38 3.98 -15.31
N GLU A 273 -9.48 3.98 -16.64
CA GLU A 273 -10.74 3.68 -17.36
C GLU A 273 -11.11 2.18 -17.35
N ASN A 274 -10.18 1.28 -17.01
CA ASN A 274 -10.37 -0.18 -17.08
C ASN A 274 -10.38 -0.90 -15.71
N GLY A 275 -10.52 -0.16 -14.60
CA GLY A 275 -11.08 -0.72 -13.36
C GLY A 275 -10.12 -1.45 -12.42
N ILE A 276 -8.94 -0.91 -12.11
CA ILE A 276 -8.16 -1.40 -10.95
C ILE A 276 -7.56 -0.23 -10.14
N ASN A 277 -8.44 0.52 -9.46
CA ASN A 277 -8.04 1.61 -8.57
C ASN A 277 -8.31 1.25 -7.10
N PHE A 278 -7.23 1.13 -6.32
CA PHE A 278 -7.28 0.87 -4.87
C PHE A 278 -7.95 2.01 -4.08
N THR A 279 -7.87 3.21 -4.65
CA THR A 279 -8.40 4.46 -4.10
C THR A 279 -9.20 5.17 -5.19
N PRO A 280 -10.51 4.88 -5.32
CA PRO A 280 -11.37 5.56 -6.27
C PRO A 280 -11.22 7.09 -6.17
N GLY A 281 -11.03 7.76 -7.31
CA GLY A 281 -10.85 9.22 -7.36
C GLY A 281 -9.44 9.73 -7.06
N ALA A 282 -8.50 8.88 -6.65
CA ALA A 282 -7.08 9.23 -6.61
C ALA A 282 -6.40 8.79 -7.91
N ASN A 283 -5.64 9.68 -8.54
CA ASN A 283 -4.75 9.28 -9.61
C ASN A 283 -3.61 8.47 -8.98
N SER A 284 -3.49 7.19 -9.32
CA SER A 284 -2.69 6.23 -8.56
C SER A 284 -2.17 5.11 -9.47
N ILE A 285 -0.89 4.73 -9.32
CA ILE A 285 -0.27 3.59 -10.01
C ILE A 285 -0.21 2.43 -9.03
N ASN A 286 -1.14 1.49 -9.17
CA ASN A 286 -1.23 0.33 -8.30
C ASN A 286 -0.41 -0.84 -8.88
N LEU A 287 0.50 -1.38 -8.07
CA LEU A 287 1.19 -2.64 -8.34
C LEU A 287 0.48 -3.80 -7.69
N TRP A 288 0.11 -4.78 -8.51
CA TRP A 288 -0.57 -6.01 -8.06
C TRP A 288 0.22 -7.28 -8.38
N ARG A 289 1.37 -7.13 -9.04
CA ARG A 289 2.18 -8.25 -9.54
C ARG A 289 3.66 -8.01 -9.32
N GLN A 290 4.37 -9.08 -8.96
CA GLN A 290 5.81 -9.08 -8.71
C GLN A 290 6.62 -8.85 -10.00
N ASP A 291 6.24 -9.48 -11.11
CA ASP A 291 6.96 -9.37 -12.38
C ASP A 291 6.92 -7.95 -12.97
N VAL A 292 5.78 -7.26 -12.84
CA VAL A 292 5.67 -5.84 -13.21
C VAL A 292 6.60 -5.01 -12.35
N PHE A 293 6.65 -5.25 -11.04
CA PHE A 293 7.56 -4.55 -10.15
C PHE A 293 9.02 -4.82 -10.51
N ASP A 294 9.40 -6.09 -10.73
CA ASP A 294 10.75 -6.50 -11.12
C ASP A 294 11.18 -5.86 -12.45
N TYR A 295 10.27 -5.76 -13.43
CA TYR A 295 10.52 -5.02 -14.68
C TYR A 295 10.81 -3.54 -14.41
N LEU A 296 9.99 -2.87 -13.61
CA LEU A 296 10.14 -1.44 -13.33
C LEU A 296 11.46 -1.10 -12.64
N ILE A 297 11.92 -1.95 -11.72
CA ILE A 297 13.20 -1.76 -11.04
C ILE A 297 14.40 -2.19 -11.91
N SER A 298 14.17 -2.96 -12.98
CA SER A 298 15.20 -3.37 -13.94
C SER A 298 15.45 -2.35 -15.04
N LEU A 299 14.55 -1.37 -15.21
CA LEU A 299 14.72 -0.31 -16.19
C LEU A 299 16.03 0.43 -15.90
N PRO A 300 16.91 0.62 -16.90
CA PRO A 300 18.21 1.24 -16.69
C PRO A 300 18.00 2.65 -16.13
N SER A 301 18.50 2.88 -14.91
CA SER A 301 18.74 4.24 -14.43
C SER A 301 19.80 4.83 -15.33
N THR A 302 19.54 5.94 -16.00
CA THR A 302 20.62 6.70 -16.65
C THR A 302 21.54 7.19 -15.54
N GLN A 303 22.68 6.51 -15.39
CA GLN A 303 23.73 6.89 -14.45
C GLN A 303 24.27 8.25 -14.90
N ASN A 304 23.90 9.31 -14.19
CA ASN A 304 24.79 10.43 -13.99
C ASN A 304 25.20 10.40 -12.52
N ASP A 305 26.50 10.18 -12.32
CA ASP A 305 27.11 10.08 -11.01
C ASP A 305 26.72 11.28 -10.12
N GLN A 306 26.31 10.95 -8.90
CA GLN A 306 25.90 11.82 -7.77
C GLN A 306 24.41 12.09 -7.54
N THR A 307 23.49 11.65 -8.39
CA THR A 307 22.08 11.54 -8.00
C THR A 307 21.41 10.49 -8.88
N THR A 308 20.84 9.44 -8.29
CA THR A 308 20.10 8.43 -9.05
C THR A 308 18.81 9.05 -9.58
N VAL A 309 18.89 9.63 -10.78
CA VAL A 309 17.73 10.08 -11.56
C VAL A 309 17.27 8.89 -12.40
N ILE A 310 16.00 8.51 -12.26
CA ILE A 310 15.36 7.53 -13.16
C ILE A 310 14.81 8.33 -14.35
N ASP A 311 15.71 8.77 -15.24
CA ASP A 311 15.33 9.33 -16.53
C ASP A 311 15.48 8.23 -17.60
N GLY A 312 14.35 7.79 -18.14
CA GLY A 312 14.32 6.93 -19.32
C GLY A 312 13.99 7.76 -20.55
N VAL A 313 14.98 8.07 -21.38
CA VAL A 313 14.77 8.54 -22.76
C VAL A 313 15.74 7.81 -23.68
N LEU A 314 15.22 6.92 -24.53
CA LEU A 314 15.94 6.43 -25.71
C LEU A 314 15.80 7.46 -26.83
N LYS A 315 16.97 7.93 -27.28
CA LYS A 315 17.18 8.89 -28.37
C LYS A 315 17.00 8.18 -29.72
N THR A 316 16.18 8.74 -30.62
CA THR A 316 16.39 8.61 -32.07
C THR A 316 16.52 10.00 -32.67
N GLU A 317 17.44 10.13 -33.62
CA GLU A 317 18.05 11.38 -34.07
C GLU A 317 17.09 12.33 -34.81
N GLN A 318 17.05 13.60 -34.43
CA GLN A 318 17.58 14.76 -35.19
C GLN A 318 17.04 16.09 -34.63
N THR A 319 17.97 17.01 -34.31
CA THR A 319 17.85 18.50 -34.28
C THR A 319 16.83 19.10 -33.27
N SER A 320 17.05 20.14 -32.44
CA SER A 320 18.16 21.03 -32.03
C SER A 320 17.63 22.19 -31.11
N ASP A 321 18.44 22.82 -30.27
CA ASP A 321 18.29 24.03 -29.40
C ASP A 321 17.15 24.31 -28.38
N LEU A 322 17.63 24.59 -27.16
CA LEU A 322 16.95 24.81 -25.89
C LEU A 322 17.45 26.11 -25.23
N VAL A 323 16.56 26.85 -24.56
CA VAL A 323 16.90 27.83 -23.51
C VAL A 323 16.28 27.36 -22.20
N ILE A 324 17.10 27.11 -21.17
CA ILE A 324 16.69 26.93 -19.77
C ILE A 324 17.09 28.19 -18.99
N LEU A 325 16.33 28.52 -17.95
CA LEU A 325 16.71 28.86 -16.56
C LEU A 325 15.43 29.47 -15.95
N GLY A 326 14.83 29.04 -14.84
CA GLY A 326 15.31 28.49 -13.58
C GLY A 326 14.36 29.04 -12.51
N GLN A 327 13.33 28.29 -12.10
CA GLN A 327 12.27 28.80 -11.19
C GLN A 327 11.69 27.73 -10.23
N ALA A 328 12.35 26.58 -10.05
CA ALA A 328 11.74 25.46 -9.31
C ALA A 328 11.79 25.60 -7.76
N ALA A 329 12.62 26.49 -7.22
CA ALA A 329 12.81 26.64 -5.77
C ALA A 329 11.83 27.64 -5.13
N GLU A 330 11.54 28.77 -5.78
CA GLU A 330 10.54 29.74 -5.31
C GLU A 330 9.12 29.16 -5.36
N ASP A 331 8.80 28.39 -6.40
CA ASP A 331 7.50 27.77 -6.58
C ASP A 331 7.17 26.74 -5.49
N PHE A 332 8.18 26.13 -4.87
CA PHE A 332 7.97 25.19 -3.77
C PHE A 332 7.65 25.90 -2.44
N SER A 333 8.34 27.00 -2.14
CA SER A 333 8.03 27.82 -0.96
C SER A 333 6.65 28.46 -1.07
N ASN A 334 6.28 28.95 -2.26
CA ASN A 334 4.96 29.51 -2.54
C ASN A 334 3.85 28.45 -2.48
N PHE A 335 4.13 27.23 -2.93
CA PHE A 335 3.19 26.11 -2.81
C PHE A 335 2.95 25.72 -1.35
N MET A 336 3.98 25.62 -0.50
CA MET A 336 3.77 25.31 0.93
C MET A 336 2.95 26.39 1.65
N SER A 337 3.01 27.65 1.20
CA SER A 337 2.12 28.71 1.71
C SER A 337 0.67 28.61 1.21
N ASP A 338 0.42 27.95 0.07
CA ASP A 338 -0.91 27.76 -0.52
C ASP A 338 -1.68 26.54 0.04
N PHE A 339 -1.08 25.77 0.96
CA PHE A 339 -1.77 24.73 1.74
C PHE A 339 -2.02 25.24 3.16
N PRO A 340 -3.00 26.13 3.39
CA PRO A 340 -3.49 26.33 4.74
C PRO A 340 -4.06 24.99 5.22
N VAL A 341 -3.51 24.48 6.33
CA VAL A 341 -4.05 23.34 7.07
C VAL A 341 -5.43 23.75 7.61
N SER A 342 -6.45 23.71 6.76
CA SER A 342 -7.82 24.01 7.14
C SER A 342 -8.61 22.70 7.13
N ASN A 343 -8.94 22.22 8.33
CA ASN A 343 -9.86 21.12 8.55
C ASN A 343 -11.28 21.56 8.14
N LYS A 344 -11.62 21.50 6.85
CA LYS A 344 -13.01 21.63 6.39
C LYS A 344 -13.33 20.58 5.34
N ILE A 345 -14.22 19.67 5.74
CA ILE A 345 -14.88 18.68 4.90
C ILE A 345 -15.89 19.44 4.00
N VAL A 346 -15.79 19.25 2.68
CA VAL A 346 -16.73 19.80 1.69
C VAL A 346 -17.60 18.66 1.14
N PRO A 347 -18.94 18.79 1.07
CA PRO A 347 -19.81 17.74 0.53
C PRO A 347 -19.91 17.82 -1.01
N PRO A 348 -20.20 16.68 -1.70
CA PRO A 348 -20.13 16.63 -3.15
C PRO A 348 -21.46 17.08 -3.78
N ASN A 349 -21.39 17.86 -4.86
CA ASN A 349 -22.45 17.86 -5.87
C ASN A 349 -21.96 18.27 -7.27
N LYS A 350 -22.18 17.32 -8.19
CA LYS A 350 -22.46 17.41 -9.64
C LYS A 350 -21.47 18.18 -10.53
N PHE A 351 -20.90 17.49 -11.52
CA PHE A 351 -21.06 17.87 -12.94
C PHE A 351 -21.01 16.65 -13.87
N SER A 352 -21.91 16.68 -14.84
CA SER A 352 -22.04 15.78 -15.97
C SER A 352 -21.35 16.36 -17.21
N ASN A 353 -20.90 15.48 -18.10
CA ASN A 353 -20.42 15.71 -19.46
C ASN A 353 -19.06 16.41 -19.61
N VAL A 354 -18.02 15.61 -19.81
CA VAL A 354 -16.82 16.05 -20.56
C VAL A 354 -16.55 15.06 -21.69
N ARG A 355 -16.57 15.57 -22.93
CA ARG A 355 -16.02 14.89 -24.11
C ARG A 355 -14.60 15.42 -24.28
N TYR A 356 -13.60 14.54 -24.34
CA TYR A 356 -12.23 14.96 -24.63
C TYR A 356 -11.88 14.73 -26.11
N VAL A 357 -11.19 15.75 -26.64
CA VAL A 357 -10.60 15.81 -27.97
C VAL A 357 -9.16 15.29 -27.85
N TYR A 358 -8.78 14.34 -28.70
CA TYR A 358 -7.39 13.88 -28.78
C TYR A 358 -6.54 14.93 -29.51
N GLY A 359 -5.68 15.63 -28.76
CA GLY A 359 -4.64 16.50 -29.31
C GLY A 359 -3.28 15.82 -29.28
N ARG A 360 -2.67 15.62 -30.45
CA ARG A 360 -1.28 15.14 -30.60
C ARG A 360 -0.35 16.36 -30.55
N ILE A 361 0.33 16.60 -29.44
CA ILE A 361 1.33 17.67 -29.35
C ILE A 361 2.64 17.13 -29.94
N SER A 362 3.10 17.74 -31.03
CA SER A 362 4.42 17.47 -31.63
C SER A 362 5.35 18.61 -31.22
N LEU A 363 6.45 18.28 -30.53
CA LEU A 363 7.47 19.25 -30.14
C LEU A 363 8.60 19.23 -31.16
N VAL A 364 8.92 20.41 -31.68
CA VAL A 364 9.98 20.68 -32.67
C VAL A 364 11.14 21.31 -31.93
N ILE A 365 12.38 20.91 -32.25
CA ILE A 365 13.57 21.62 -31.75
C ILE A 365 14.44 21.98 -33.01
N GLY A 366 14.83 23.26 -33.20
CA GLY A 366 15.58 23.83 -34.35
C GLY A 366 17.01 24.30 -34.02
N LYS A 367 17.89 24.36 -35.04
CA LYS A 367 19.38 24.18 -34.99
C LYS A 367 20.20 24.77 -33.85
#